data_AF-A0A2A4K707-F1
#
_entry.id   AF-A0A2A4K707-F1
#
_cell.length_a   1.000
_cell.length_b   1.000
_cell.length_c   1.000
_cell.angle_alpha   90.00
_cell.angle_beta   90.00
_cell.angle_gamma   90.00
#
_symmetry.space_group_name_H-M   'P 1'
#
loop_
_entity.id
_entity.type
_entity.pdbx_description
1 polymer ?
#
loop_
_entity_poly.entity_id
_entity_poly.type
_entity_poly.pdbx_seq_one_letter_code
_entity_poly.pdbx_strand_id
1 'polypeptide(L)'
;MATVYRLLPTAHDFYLELQERATYAENQRHIRFVAAMVIIRYTRGYLIRKHVAWLARNATIIQKAYRSHIARKIVRAALRQAVRNKHAKHYAKAATTLQALWRGHYSRRINFCYRTYRRWLATVKERGERKAAEAAEFGIRSRADDLRILEEEARQWLAFVVFKLHHLLRTFVCAGVYSEPATTELSEFEKLLKSIHYTEYMRRLKRKYDEFVRKHRPAFSNKRLFPIIGDGSDYWYLSLAEMYELTNPVRKREDNRHRALHHGRIHKEPFLWRKHRPAGQHEGRGPFTPPRSPSPSAPPPPAPTPIKGGGDERKSTAPKDPRFHLYVKHYTPNPALFDYVNFHINVLLRRKCSVENIDKE
;
A
#
# COMPACT_ATOMS: atom_id res chain seq x y z
N MET A 1 -148.61 -50.69 40.27
CA MET A 1 -147.77 -49.81 39.44
C MET A 1 -148.10 -50.08 37.99
N ALA A 2 -148.72 -49.10 37.34
CA ALA A 2 -149.19 -49.17 35.97
C ALA A 2 -148.04 -49.50 35.02
N THR A 3 -148.38 -50.30 34.03
CA THR A 3 -147.53 -51.14 33.20
C THR A 3 -146.61 -50.32 32.28
N VAL A 4 -145.33 -50.25 32.65
CA VAL A 4 -144.21 -49.70 31.84
C VAL A 4 -144.14 -50.36 30.44
N TYR A 5 -144.76 -51.52 30.26
CA TYR A 5 -144.92 -52.23 28.99
C TYR A 5 -145.56 -51.42 27.85
N ARG A 6 -146.38 -50.39 28.12
CA ARG A 6 -146.97 -49.54 27.05
C ARG A 6 -146.04 -48.43 26.55
N LEU A 7 -144.93 -48.17 27.25
CA LEU A 7 -143.91 -47.18 26.86
C LEU A 7 -142.69 -47.83 26.20
N LEU A 8 -142.57 -49.16 26.27
CA LEU A 8 -141.54 -49.91 25.58
C LEU A 8 -141.97 -50.14 24.13
N PRO A 9 -141.12 -49.84 23.14
CA PRO A 9 -141.44 -50.08 21.73
C PRO A 9 -141.76 -51.55 21.50
N THR A 10 -142.72 -51.81 20.62
CA THR A 10 -143.06 -53.17 20.21
C THR A 10 -141.81 -53.84 19.64
N ALA A 11 -141.63 -55.15 19.84
CA ALA A 11 -140.43 -55.84 19.36
C ALA A 11 -140.13 -55.56 17.87
N HIS A 12 -141.18 -55.44 17.05
CA HIS A 12 -141.09 -55.06 15.65
C HIS A 12 -140.54 -53.63 15.44
N ASP A 13 -141.05 -52.64 16.17
CA ASP A 13 -140.58 -51.24 16.09
C ASP A 13 -139.10 -51.13 16.51
N PHE A 14 -138.71 -51.90 17.54
CA PHE A 14 -137.31 -51.97 17.95
C PHE A 14 -136.41 -52.57 16.86
N TYR A 15 -136.84 -53.64 16.18
CA TYR A 15 -136.09 -54.22 15.06
C TYR A 15 -135.99 -53.27 13.87
N LEU A 16 -137.06 -52.54 13.54
CA LEU A 16 -137.05 -51.54 12.47
C LEU A 16 -136.09 -50.39 12.80
N GLU A 17 -136.15 -49.85 14.02
CA GLU A 17 -135.23 -48.80 14.47
C GLU A 17 -133.76 -49.29 14.46
N LEU A 18 -133.51 -50.52 14.90
CA LEU A 18 -132.18 -51.12 14.84
C LEU A 18 -131.68 -51.24 13.40
N GLN A 19 -132.56 -51.64 12.47
CA GLN A 19 -132.23 -51.82 11.06
C GLN A 19 -132.02 -50.47 10.35
N GLU A 20 -132.79 -49.43 10.67
CA GLU A 20 -132.54 -48.05 10.22
C GLU A 20 -131.22 -47.51 10.74
N ARG A 21 -130.89 -47.72 12.02
CA ARG A 21 -129.60 -47.29 12.59
C ARG A 21 -128.44 -48.05 11.97
N ALA A 22 -128.59 -49.35 11.70
CA ALA A 22 -127.57 -50.17 11.06
C ALA A 22 -127.34 -49.73 9.60
N THR A 23 -128.40 -49.53 8.82
CA THR A 23 -128.31 -49.05 7.43
C THR A 23 -127.74 -47.63 7.36
N TYR A 24 -128.14 -46.73 8.26
CA TYR A 24 -127.55 -45.40 8.37
C TYR A 24 -126.05 -45.44 8.72
N ALA A 25 -125.65 -46.31 9.65
CA ALA A 25 -124.25 -46.50 10.01
C ALA A 25 -123.42 -47.04 8.83
N GLU A 26 -123.96 -48.01 8.08
CA GLU A 26 -123.26 -48.59 6.92
C GLU A 26 -123.15 -47.57 5.77
N ASN A 27 -124.20 -46.79 5.53
CA ASN A 27 -124.18 -45.70 4.54
C ASN A 27 -123.13 -44.62 4.88
N GLN A 28 -122.91 -44.33 6.17
CA GLN A 28 -121.92 -43.33 6.63
C GLN A 28 -120.51 -43.90 6.83
N ARG A 29 -120.35 -45.23 6.84
CA ARG A 29 -119.09 -45.92 7.15
C ARG A 29 -117.96 -45.48 6.23
N HIS A 30 -118.21 -45.44 4.92
CA HIS A 30 -117.20 -45.04 3.95
C HIS A 30 -116.79 -43.56 4.12
N ILE A 31 -117.75 -42.66 4.32
CA ILE A 31 -117.48 -41.22 4.51
C ILE A 31 -116.62 -41.00 5.76
N ARG A 32 -116.96 -41.64 6.88
CA ARG A 32 -116.19 -41.58 8.13
C ARG A 32 -114.80 -42.17 7.97
N PHE A 33 -114.67 -43.29 7.26
CA PHE A 33 -113.39 -43.90 6.95
C PHE A 33 -112.48 -42.96 6.13
N VAL A 34 -113.01 -42.35 5.07
CA VAL A 34 -112.26 -41.38 4.25
C VAL A 34 -111.85 -40.16 5.08
N ALA A 35 -112.75 -39.60 5.88
CA ALA A 35 -112.44 -38.49 6.78
C ALA A 35 -111.31 -38.85 7.77
N ALA A 36 -111.37 -40.05 8.38
CA ALA A 36 -110.32 -40.54 9.26
C ALA A 36 -108.98 -40.72 8.53
N MET A 37 -108.99 -41.26 7.30
CA MET A 37 -107.78 -41.40 6.48
C MET A 37 -107.16 -40.04 6.13
N VAL A 38 -107.98 -39.02 5.86
CA VAL A 38 -107.50 -37.65 5.64
C VAL A 38 -106.79 -37.13 6.89
N ILE A 39 -107.40 -37.26 8.06
CA ILE A 39 -106.79 -36.84 9.34
C ILE A 39 -105.47 -37.59 9.58
N ILE A 40 -105.44 -38.91 9.41
CA ILE A 40 -104.24 -39.73 9.58
C ILE A 40 -103.14 -39.32 8.59
N ARG A 41 -103.49 -39.07 7.32
CA ARG A 41 -102.53 -38.61 6.30
C ARG A 41 -101.94 -37.25 6.67
N TYR A 42 -102.77 -36.29 7.08
CA TYR A 42 -102.31 -34.95 7.45
C TYR A 42 -101.41 -34.98 8.69
N THR A 43 -101.82 -35.71 9.73
CA THR A 43 -101.06 -35.85 10.98
C THR A 43 -99.72 -36.52 10.75
N ARG A 44 -99.67 -37.64 10.01
CA ARG A 44 -98.40 -38.30 9.63
C ARG A 44 -97.49 -37.35 8.84
N GLY A 45 -98.04 -36.64 7.86
CA GLY A 45 -97.29 -35.65 7.08
C GLY A 45 -96.74 -34.52 7.94
N TYR A 46 -97.53 -33.99 8.87
CA TYR A 46 -97.11 -32.96 9.81
C TYR A 46 -95.96 -33.43 10.71
N LEU A 47 -96.09 -34.62 11.31
CA LEU A 47 -95.06 -35.19 12.19
C LEU A 47 -93.74 -35.41 11.45
N ILE A 48 -93.79 -35.96 10.22
CA ILE A 48 -92.59 -36.18 9.39
C ILE A 48 -91.93 -34.85 9.04
N ARG A 49 -92.69 -33.85 8.56
CA ARG A 49 -92.12 -32.53 8.23
C ARG A 49 -91.50 -31.86 9.46
N LYS A 50 -92.14 -31.96 10.62
CA LYS A 50 -91.61 -31.44 11.89
C LYS A 50 -90.30 -32.13 12.26
N HIS A 51 -90.22 -33.46 12.11
CA HIS A 51 -89.01 -34.23 12.38
C HIS A 51 -87.87 -33.87 11.42
N VAL A 52 -88.13 -33.80 10.11
CA VAL A 52 -87.13 -33.39 9.11
C VAL A 52 -86.63 -31.97 9.38
N ALA A 53 -87.52 -31.03 9.72
CA ALA A 53 -87.13 -29.66 10.09
C ALA A 53 -86.28 -29.60 11.37
N TRP A 54 -86.49 -30.52 12.31
CA TRP A 54 -85.65 -30.65 13.51
C TRP A 54 -84.27 -31.21 13.16
N LEU A 55 -84.19 -32.28 12.34
CA LEU A 55 -82.93 -32.83 11.84
C LEU A 55 -82.12 -31.78 11.07
N ALA A 56 -82.76 -31.04 10.18
CA ALA A 56 -82.13 -29.98 9.40
C ALA A 56 -81.54 -28.89 10.30
N ARG A 57 -82.27 -28.45 11.34
CA ARG A 57 -81.76 -27.49 12.33
C ARG A 57 -80.52 -28.01 13.05
N ASN A 58 -80.55 -29.26 13.53
CA ASN A 58 -79.40 -29.87 14.19
C ASN A 58 -78.19 -30.00 13.27
N ALA A 59 -78.41 -30.41 12.02
CA ALA A 59 -77.34 -30.48 11.02
C ALA A 59 -76.70 -29.09 10.81
N THR A 60 -77.49 -28.03 10.68
CA THR A 60 -76.98 -26.66 10.53
C THR A 60 -76.18 -26.21 11.75
N ILE A 61 -76.60 -26.56 12.97
CA ILE A 61 -75.85 -26.26 14.20
C ILE A 61 -74.47 -26.93 14.18
N ILE A 62 -74.43 -28.24 13.87
CA ILE A 62 -73.17 -29.01 13.79
C ILE A 62 -72.26 -28.41 12.72
N GLN A 63 -72.79 -28.13 11.53
CA GLN A 63 -72.01 -27.57 10.44
C GLN A 63 -71.47 -26.16 10.76
N LYS A 64 -72.26 -25.30 11.43
CA LYS A 64 -71.81 -23.97 11.86
C LYS A 64 -70.69 -24.08 12.89
N ALA A 65 -70.83 -24.96 13.86
CA ALA A 65 -69.80 -25.23 14.86
C ALA A 65 -68.50 -25.72 14.20
N TYR A 66 -68.61 -26.66 13.27
CA TYR A 66 -67.47 -27.20 12.53
C TYR A 66 -66.74 -26.14 11.69
N ARG A 67 -67.48 -25.32 10.93
CA ARG A 67 -66.89 -24.21 10.16
C ARG A 67 -66.17 -23.22 11.07
N SER A 68 -66.74 -22.89 12.24
CA SER A 68 -66.06 -22.05 13.24
C SER A 68 -64.79 -22.70 13.78
N HIS A 69 -64.82 -24.01 14.07
CA HIS A 69 -63.66 -24.74 14.55
C HIS A 69 -62.49 -24.70 13.54
N ILE A 70 -62.78 -24.97 12.26
CA ILE A 70 -61.78 -24.87 11.19
C ILE A 70 -61.21 -23.46 11.10
N ALA A 71 -62.08 -22.44 11.06
CA ALA A 71 -61.63 -21.05 10.98
C ALA A 71 -60.69 -20.68 12.14
N ARG A 72 -61.04 -21.07 13.38
CA ARG A 72 -60.18 -20.86 14.55
C ARG A 72 -58.85 -21.61 14.44
N LYS A 73 -58.84 -22.83 13.91
CA LYS A 73 -57.61 -23.62 13.68
C LYS A 73 -56.68 -22.92 12.69
N ILE A 74 -57.23 -22.41 11.58
CA ILE A 74 -56.47 -21.64 10.56
C ILE A 74 -55.89 -20.37 11.18
N VAL A 75 -56.71 -19.57 11.88
CA VAL A 75 -56.26 -18.33 12.52
C VAL A 75 -55.16 -18.59 13.55
N ARG A 76 -55.28 -19.63 14.38
CA ARG A 76 -54.22 -20.02 15.33
C ARG A 76 -52.94 -20.44 14.63
N ALA A 77 -53.02 -21.15 13.50
CA ALA A 77 -51.85 -21.51 12.71
C ALA A 77 -51.18 -20.27 12.10
N ALA A 78 -51.96 -19.35 11.52
CA ALA A 78 -51.47 -18.10 10.97
C ALA A 78 -50.81 -17.22 12.05
N LEU A 79 -51.40 -17.13 13.24
CA LEU A 79 -50.83 -16.39 14.37
C LEU A 79 -49.48 -16.97 14.80
N ARG A 80 -49.39 -18.31 14.93
CA ARG A 80 -48.12 -18.98 15.25
C ARG A 80 -47.04 -18.70 14.20
N GLN A 81 -47.42 -18.64 12.92
CA GLN A 81 -46.49 -18.31 11.84
C GLN A 81 -46.07 -16.83 11.91
N ALA A 82 -47.01 -15.91 12.15
CA ALA A 82 -46.74 -14.49 12.27
C ALA A 82 -45.76 -14.19 13.43
N VAL A 83 -45.97 -14.81 14.59
CA VAL A 83 -45.07 -14.69 15.75
C VAL A 83 -43.67 -15.23 15.42
N ARG A 84 -43.58 -16.43 14.81
CA ARG A 84 -42.29 -16.99 14.37
C ARG A 84 -41.57 -16.06 13.39
N ASN A 85 -42.29 -15.53 12.40
CA ASN A 85 -41.72 -14.59 11.43
C ASN A 85 -41.25 -13.29 12.09
N LYS A 86 -41.99 -12.76 13.08
CA LYS A 86 -41.60 -11.58 13.85
C LYS A 86 -40.30 -11.82 14.61
N HIS A 87 -40.18 -12.95 15.31
CA HIS A 87 -38.96 -13.32 16.04
C HIS A 87 -37.78 -13.52 15.08
N ALA A 88 -37.97 -14.28 13.99
CA ALA A 88 -36.95 -14.50 12.99
C ALA A 88 -36.41 -13.19 12.41
N LYS A 89 -37.29 -12.24 12.07
CA LYS A 89 -36.90 -10.91 11.58
C LYS A 89 -36.10 -10.12 12.62
N HIS A 90 -36.55 -10.12 13.88
CA HIS A 90 -35.86 -9.42 14.96
C HIS A 90 -34.44 -9.97 15.17
N TYR A 91 -34.31 -11.29 15.31
CA TYR A 91 -33.01 -11.92 15.53
C TYR A 91 -32.11 -11.87 14.30
N ALA A 92 -32.66 -11.96 13.08
CA ALA A 92 -31.88 -11.77 11.86
C ALA A 92 -31.27 -10.35 11.81
N LYS A 93 -32.05 -9.31 12.14
CA LYS A 93 -31.53 -7.94 12.22
C LYS A 93 -30.41 -7.83 13.27
N ALA A 94 -30.62 -8.36 14.47
CA ALA A 94 -29.60 -8.38 15.52
C ALA A 94 -28.34 -9.15 15.11
N ALA A 95 -28.49 -10.28 14.41
CA ALA A 95 -27.36 -11.05 13.89
C ALA A 95 -26.58 -10.23 12.84
N THR A 96 -27.26 -9.55 11.91
CA THR A 96 -26.57 -8.73 10.90
C THR A 96 -25.77 -7.58 11.50
N THR A 97 -26.28 -6.92 12.55
CA THR A 97 -25.55 -5.83 13.22
C THR A 97 -24.31 -6.36 13.93
N LEU A 98 -24.44 -7.46 14.68
CA LEU A 98 -23.31 -8.12 15.33
C LEU A 98 -22.26 -8.57 14.32
N GLN A 99 -22.68 -9.21 13.23
CA GLN A 99 -21.77 -9.66 12.19
C GLN A 99 -21.09 -8.49 11.47
N ALA A 100 -21.79 -7.38 11.20
CA ALA A 100 -21.19 -6.19 10.58
C ALA A 100 -20.14 -5.55 11.49
N LEU A 101 -20.45 -5.41 12.79
CA LEU A 101 -19.51 -4.93 13.80
C LEU A 101 -18.27 -5.83 13.88
N TRP A 102 -18.48 -7.15 13.92
CA TRP A 102 -17.40 -8.12 13.95
C TRP A 102 -16.52 -8.06 12.70
N ARG A 103 -17.12 -8.05 11.50
CA ARG A 103 -16.36 -7.91 10.23
C ARG A 103 -15.52 -6.63 10.23
N GLY A 104 -16.09 -5.52 10.69
CA GLY A 104 -15.38 -4.26 10.84
C GLY A 104 -14.21 -4.34 11.84
N HIS A 105 -14.44 -4.92 13.02
CA HIS A 105 -13.40 -5.14 14.02
C HIS A 105 -12.28 -6.04 13.49
N TYR A 106 -12.63 -7.19 12.92
CA TYR A 106 -11.70 -8.16 12.36
C TYR A 106 -10.83 -7.55 11.26
N SER A 107 -11.44 -6.82 10.31
CA SER A 107 -10.70 -6.14 9.24
C SER A 107 -9.70 -5.12 9.78
N ARG A 108 -10.08 -4.33 10.81
CA ARG A 108 -9.19 -3.34 11.42
C ARG A 108 -8.04 -3.98 12.18
N ARG A 109 -8.26 -5.17 12.75
CA ARG A 109 -7.26 -5.88 13.55
C ARG A 109 -6.29 -6.69 12.70
N ILE A 110 -6.78 -7.38 11.68
CA ILE A 110 -6.01 -8.38 10.92
C ILE A 110 -5.53 -7.84 9.57
N ASN A 111 -6.42 -7.20 8.80
CA ASN A 111 -6.09 -6.82 7.43
C ASN A 111 -5.39 -5.46 7.35
N PHE A 112 -6.01 -4.43 7.94
CA PHE A 112 -5.54 -3.06 7.77
C PHE A 112 -6.02 -2.13 8.87
N CYS A 113 -5.08 -1.56 9.62
CA CYS A 113 -5.35 -0.48 10.57
C CYS A 113 -4.92 0.87 9.96
N TYR A 114 -5.90 1.72 9.66
CA TYR A 114 -5.64 3.05 9.09
C TYR A 114 -4.70 3.89 9.96
N ARG A 115 -4.81 3.79 11.29
CA ARG A 115 -3.97 4.56 12.23
C ARG A 115 -2.51 4.13 12.17
N THR A 116 -2.22 2.83 12.06
CA THR A 116 -0.83 2.35 11.93
C THR A 116 -0.28 2.70 10.56
N TYR A 117 -1.08 2.56 9.50
CA TYR A 117 -0.68 2.96 8.14
C TYR A 117 -0.38 4.45 8.03
N ARG A 118 -1.19 5.32 8.66
CA ARG A 118 -0.94 6.77 8.71
C ARG A 118 0.37 7.11 9.42
N ARG A 119 0.68 6.42 10.53
CA ARG A 119 1.98 6.59 11.22
C ARG A 119 3.13 6.17 10.32
N TRP A 120 3.00 5.02 9.65
CA TRP A 120 4.01 4.55 8.70
C TRP A 120 4.19 5.51 7.51
N LEU A 121 3.12 6.09 6.97
CA LEU A 121 3.24 7.10 5.90
C LEU A 121 3.99 8.34 6.38
N ALA A 122 3.76 8.79 7.61
CA ALA A 122 4.50 9.91 8.18
C ALA A 122 6.00 9.61 8.28
N THR A 123 6.38 8.41 8.74
CA THR A 123 7.80 8.02 8.81
C THR A 123 8.43 7.84 7.44
N VAL A 124 7.69 7.34 6.44
CA VAL A 124 8.16 7.24 5.05
C VAL A 124 8.38 8.62 4.45
N LYS A 125 7.46 9.57 4.69
CA LYS A 125 7.58 10.96 4.23
C LYS A 125 8.82 11.62 4.84
N GLU A 126 8.99 11.51 6.15
CA GLU A 126 10.15 12.05 6.87
C GLU A 126 11.47 11.44 6.34
N ARG A 127 11.50 10.12 6.08
CA ARG A 127 12.68 9.46 5.51
C ARG A 127 12.96 9.92 4.08
N GLY A 128 11.92 10.13 3.29
CA GLY A 128 12.03 10.68 1.92
C GLY A 128 12.57 12.11 1.93
N GLU A 129 12.04 12.96 2.81
CA GLU A 129 12.52 14.34 3.00
C GLU A 129 13.97 14.38 3.45
N ARG A 130 14.37 13.52 4.41
CA ARG A 130 15.78 13.39 4.83
C ARG A 130 16.70 12.99 3.69
N LYS A 131 16.34 11.96 2.91
CA LYS A 131 17.13 11.54 1.74
C LYS A 131 17.19 12.61 0.65
N ALA A 132 16.12 13.36 0.44
CA ALA A 132 16.11 14.46 -0.52
C ALA A 132 17.05 15.59 -0.08
N ALA A 133 17.08 15.91 1.23
CA ALA A 133 18.04 16.86 1.79
C ALA A 133 19.48 16.38 1.64
N GLU A 134 19.78 15.12 1.97
CA GLU A 134 21.11 14.51 1.76
C GLU A 134 21.54 14.57 0.29
N ALA A 135 20.63 14.27 -0.65
CA ALA A 135 20.91 14.35 -2.08
C ALA A 135 21.15 15.79 -2.55
N ALA A 136 20.42 16.77 -1.99
CA ALA A 136 20.64 18.18 -2.29
C ALA A 136 22.01 18.67 -1.77
N GLU A 137 22.38 18.31 -0.53
CA GLU A 137 23.70 18.61 0.03
C GLU A 137 24.82 17.96 -0.80
N PHE A 138 24.67 16.69 -1.17
CA PHE A 138 25.62 16.00 -2.02
C PHE A 138 25.74 16.68 -3.40
N GLY A 139 24.62 17.09 -4.00
CA GLY A 139 24.63 17.83 -5.26
C GLY A 139 25.38 19.16 -5.18
N ILE A 140 25.27 19.89 -4.06
CA ILE A 140 26.04 21.12 -3.83
C ILE A 140 27.53 20.81 -3.68
N ARG A 141 27.89 19.79 -2.89
CA ARG A 141 29.29 19.38 -2.69
C ARG A 141 29.93 18.92 -4.00
N SER A 142 29.24 18.05 -4.74
CA SER A 142 29.70 17.56 -6.05
C SER A 142 29.93 18.71 -7.02
N ARG A 143 29.00 19.67 -7.13
CA ARG A 143 29.20 20.84 -8.01
C ARG A 143 30.40 21.69 -7.59
N ALA A 144 30.62 21.86 -6.29
CA ALA A 144 31.79 22.59 -5.79
C ALA A 144 33.09 21.84 -6.12
N ASP A 145 33.10 20.52 -5.95
CA ASP A 145 34.25 19.67 -6.29
C ASP A 145 34.52 19.66 -7.79
N ASP A 146 33.48 19.54 -8.63
CA ASP A 146 33.57 19.61 -10.10
C ASP A 146 34.16 20.96 -10.55
N LEU A 147 33.72 22.07 -9.94
CA LEU A 147 34.28 23.40 -10.21
C LEU A 147 35.75 23.48 -9.80
N ARG A 148 36.14 22.88 -8.67
CA ARG A 148 37.54 22.84 -8.23
C ARG A 148 38.41 22.04 -9.20
N ILE A 149 37.93 20.89 -9.65
CA ILE A 149 38.63 20.05 -10.65
C ILE A 149 38.78 20.84 -11.96
N LEU A 150 37.72 21.47 -12.44
CA LEU A 150 37.76 22.33 -13.64
C LEU A 150 38.73 23.50 -13.48
N GLU A 151 38.77 24.17 -12.33
CA GLU A 151 39.73 25.23 -12.05
C GLU A 151 41.17 24.71 -12.06
N GLU A 152 41.43 23.54 -11.46
CA GLU A 152 42.75 22.92 -11.43
C GLU A 152 43.20 22.50 -12.84
N GLU A 153 42.32 21.91 -13.64
CA GLU A 153 42.56 21.57 -15.05
C GLU A 153 42.79 22.84 -15.90
N ALA A 154 41.96 23.87 -15.74
CA ALA A 154 42.13 25.14 -16.46
C ALA A 154 43.45 25.83 -16.10
N ARG A 155 43.86 25.81 -14.82
CA ARG A 155 45.17 26.35 -14.36
C ARG A 155 46.33 25.59 -15.00
N GLN A 156 46.23 24.27 -15.06
CA GLN A 156 47.20 23.39 -15.71
C GLN A 156 47.35 23.72 -17.21
N TRP A 157 46.24 23.82 -17.93
CA TRP A 157 46.23 24.22 -19.35
C TRP A 157 46.78 25.63 -19.57
N LEU A 158 46.45 26.57 -18.67
CA LEU A 158 46.96 27.93 -18.75
C LEU A 158 48.49 27.94 -18.65
N ALA A 159 49.08 27.21 -17.69
CA ALA A 159 50.53 27.07 -17.57
C ALA A 159 51.14 26.50 -18.86
N PHE A 160 50.57 25.45 -19.44
CA PHE A 160 51.04 24.87 -20.69
C PHE A 160 51.08 25.89 -21.85
N VAL A 161 49.97 26.60 -22.08
CA VAL A 161 49.84 27.61 -23.15
C VAL A 161 50.86 28.71 -22.96
N VAL A 162 50.95 29.22 -21.73
CA VAL A 162 51.82 30.32 -21.32
C VAL A 162 53.30 29.96 -21.56
N PHE A 163 53.73 28.74 -21.22
CA PHE A 163 55.08 28.25 -21.54
C PHE A 163 55.32 27.94 -23.01
N LYS A 164 54.32 27.49 -23.78
CA LYS A 164 54.52 27.23 -25.21
C LYS A 164 54.66 28.54 -26.00
N LEU A 165 53.95 29.58 -25.56
CA LEU A 165 53.83 30.85 -26.28
C LEU A 165 54.71 31.99 -25.72
N HIS A 166 55.54 31.74 -24.69
CA HIS A 166 56.38 32.77 -24.05
C HIS A 166 57.31 33.52 -25.02
N HIS A 167 57.73 32.89 -26.13
CA HIS A 167 58.59 33.51 -27.15
C HIS A 167 57.86 34.54 -28.02
N LEU A 168 56.53 34.58 -27.96
CA LEU A 168 55.70 35.58 -28.65
C LEU A 168 55.58 36.90 -27.87
N LEU A 169 56.24 36.98 -26.71
CA LEU A 169 56.38 38.22 -25.94
C LEU A 169 57.12 39.29 -26.75
N ARG A 170 56.64 40.52 -26.64
CA ARG A 170 57.33 41.70 -27.11
C ARG A 170 58.74 41.80 -26.52
N THR A 171 59.70 42.14 -27.38
CA THR A 171 61.07 42.51 -27.00
C THR A 171 61.26 44.01 -27.18
N PHE A 172 62.38 44.55 -26.69
CA PHE A 172 62.71 45.97 -26.90
C PHE A 172 62.80 46.36 -28.38
N VAL A 173 63.14 45.40 -29.25
CA VAL A 173 63.39 45.63 -30.68
C VAL A 173 62.19 45.24 -31.55
N CYS A 174 61.37 44.26 -31.13
CA CYS A 174 60.25 43.74 -31.92
C CYS A 174 58.96 43.69 -31.10
N ALA A 175 57.86 44.21 -31.64
CA ALA A 175 56.52 44.05 -31.08
C ALA A 175 56.15 42.55 -30.97
N GLY A 176 55.45 42.17 -29.89
CA GLY A 176 54.93 40.82 -29.72
C GLY A 176 53.69 40.62 -30.60
N VAL A 177 53.35 39.37 -30.91
CA VAL A 177 52.19 39.05 -31.78
C VAL A 177 50.87 39.49 -31.13
N TYR A 178 50.83 39.52 -29.79
CA TYR A 178 49.67 39.91 -29.00
C TYR A 178 49.74 41.35 -28.47
N SER A 179 50.74 42.13 -28.90
CA SER A 179 50.84 43.55 -28.58
C SER A 179 49.75 44.31 -29.33
N GLU A 180 49.07 45.26 -28.66
CA GLU A 180 48.17 46.17 -29.35
C GLU A 180 48.95 47.14 -30.26
N PRO A 181 48.52 47.34 -31.52
CA PRO A 181 49.16 48.29 -32.40
C PRO A 181 48.93 49.71 -31.87
N ALA A 182 50.02 50.48 -31.70
CA ALA A 182 50.08 51.86 -31.17
C ALA A 182 50.29 52.04 -29.66
N THR A 183 50.32 50.98 -28.85
CA THR A 183 50.71 51.07 -27.43
C THR A 183 52.07 50.42 -27.19
N THR A 184 52.83 50.97 -26.24
CA THR A 184 54.09 50.38 -25.75
C THR A 184 53.85 49.55 -24.48
N GLU A 185 52.60 49.51 -24.02
CA GLU A 185 52.17 48.75 -22.85
C GLU A 185 51.95 47.28 -23.22
N LEU A 186 52.17 46.40 -22.26
CA LEU A 186 51.92 44.97 -22.42
C LEU A 186 50.41 44.72 -22.38
N SER A 187 49.88 43.98 -23.35
CA SER A 187 48.49 43.48 -23.29
C SER A 187 48.29 42.58 -22.06
N GLU A 188 47.06 42.40 -21.59
CA GLU A 188 46.76 41.50 -20.46
C GLU A 188 47.32 40.08 -20.66
N PHE A 189 47.27 39.59 -21.91
CA PHE A 189 47.89 38.30 -22.26
C PHE A 189 49.42 38.35 -22.21
N GLU A 190 50.05 39.45 -22.63
CA GLU A 190 51.50 39.63 -22.54
C GLU A 190 51.98 39.85 -21.09
N LYS A 191 51.18 40.50 -20.24
CA LYS A 191 51.41 40.58 -18.79
C LYS A 191 51.43 39.19 -18.17
N LEU A 192 50.49 38.32 -18.58
CA LEU A 192 50.46 36.92 -18.17
C LEU A 192 51.66 36.13 -18.71
N LEU A 193 52.06 36.31 -19.97
CA LEU A 193 53.27 35.66 -20.49
C LEU A 193 54.54 36.15 -19.80
N LYS A 194 54.61 37.43 -19.41
CA LYS A 194 55.75 38.03 -18.69
C LYS A 194 55.86 37.58 -17.25
N SER A 195 54.78 37.12 -16.62
CA SER A 195 54.81 36.62 -15.25
C SER A 195 55.59 35.30 -15.10
N ILE A 196 55.91 34.64 -16.21
CA ILE A 196 56.70 33.40 -16.22
C ILE A 196 58.18 33.68 -15.97
N HIS A 197 58.76 32.95 -15.03
CA HIS A 197 60.20 32.93 -14.82
C HIS A 197 60.93 31.99 -15.81
N TYR A 198 60.94 32.33 -17.11
CA TYR A 198 61.53 31.48 -18.16
C TYR A 198 63.04 31.22 -17.99
N THR A 199 63.80 32.19 -17.48
CA THR A 199 65.23 31.99 -17.20
C THR A 199 65.46 30.95 -16.10
N GLU A 200 64.56 30.90 -15.11
CA GLU A 200 64.57 29.90 -14.06
C GLU A 200 64.11 28.53 -14.58
N TYR A 201 63.10 28.51 -15.46
CA TYR A 201 62.70 27.32 -16.21
C TYR A 201 63.89 26.68 -16.94
N MET A 202 64.60 27.43 -17.79
CA MET A 202 65.75 26.91 -18.54
C MET A 202 66.88 26.44 -17.61
N ARG A 203 67.06 27.09 -16.46
CA ARG A 203 68.04 26.69 -15.45
C ARG A 203 67.65 25.37 -14.75
N ARG A 204 66.38 25.20 -14.37
CA ARG A 204 65.86 23.95 -13.78
C ARG A 204 65.90 22.81 -14.80
N LEU A 205 65.53 23.09 -16.05
CA LEU A 205 65.59 22.14 -17.15
C LEU A 205 67.00 21.64 -17.39
N LYS A 206 67.98 22.55 -17.44
CA LYS A 206 69.39 22.21 -17.57
C LYS A 206 69.88 21.33 -16.41
N ARG A 207 69.47 21.60 -15.16
CA ARG A 207 69.81 20.75 -14.00
C ARG A 207 69.26 19.34 -14.14
N LYS A 208 67.98 19.19 -14.53
CA LYS A 208 67.38 17.86 -14.77
C LYS A 208 68.09 17.12 -15.90
N TYR A 209 68.44 17.84 -16.97
CA TYR A 209 69.24 17.31 -18.06
C TYR A 209 70.59 16.77 -17.55
N ASP A 210 71.32 17.58 -16.79
CA ASP A 210 72.61 17.21 -16.21
C ASP A 210 72.50 16.02 -15.24
N GLU A 211 71.44 15.97 -14.41
CA GLU A 211 71.16 14.85 -13.50
C GLU A 211 70.84 13.54 -14.24
N PHE A 212 70.02 13.61 -15.29
CA PHE A 212 69.70 12.45 -16.11
C PHE A 212 70.96 11.92 -16.81
N VAL A 213 71.73 12.82 -17.43
CA VAL A 213 73.01 12.48 -18.10
C VAL A 213 73.97 11.85 -17.10
N ARG A 214 74.03 12.36 -15.85
CA ARG A 214 74.83 11.77 -14.77
C ARG A 214 74.36 10.35 -14.41
N LYS A 215 73.04 10.12 -14.31
CA LYS A 215 72.45 8.83 -13.92
C LYS A 215 72.57 7.75 -15.00
N HIS A 216 72.46 8.13 -16.27
CA HIS A 216 72.46 7.20 -17.41
C HIS A 216 73.80 7.17 -18.17
N ARG A 217 74.82 7.87 -17.64
CA ARG A 217 76.17 7.97 -18.21
C ARG A 217 76.79 6.66 -18.73
N PRO A 218 76.58 5.48 -18.11
CA PRO A 218 77.09 4.21 -18.64
C PRO A 218 76.43 3.76 -19.95
N ALA A 219 75.18 4.14 -20.22
CA ALA A 219 74.43 3.77 -21.43
C ALA A 219 74.72 4.70 -22.63
N PHE A 220 75.28 5.89 -22.38
CA PHE A 220 75.53 6.93 -23.39
C PHE A 220 76.96 6.91 -23.98
N SER A 221 77.77 5.89 -23.72
CA SER A 221 79.18 5.86 -24.17
C SER A 221 79.35 5.70 -25.69
N ASN A 222 78.32 5.23 -26.40
CA ASN A 222 78.30 5.19 -27.87
C ASN A 222 77.69 6.48 -28.43
N LYS A 223 78.57 7.42 -28.81
CA LYS A 223 78.27 8.78 -29.29
C LYS A 223 77.53 8.89 -30.64
N ARG A 224 76.67 7.94 -31.04
CA ARG A 224 76.00 7.97 -32.36
C ARG A 224 74.51 7.64 -32.38
N LEU A 225 73.85 7.51 -31.23
CA LEU A 225 72.40 7.35 -31.20
C LEU A 225 71.80 8.45 -30.34
N PHE A 226 71.19 9.44 -30.99
CA PHE A 226 70.12 10.20 -30.37
C PHE A 226 69.03 9.17 -30.01
N PRO A 227 68.69 8.96 -28.74
CA PRO A 227 67.59 8.07 -28.42
C PRO A 227 66.32 8.69 -29.00
N ILE A 228 65.65 7.97 -29.90
CA ILE A 228 64.23 8.21 -30.16
C ILE A 228 63.53 7.73 -28.89
N ILE A 229 63.33 8.66 -27.96
CA ILE A 229 62.69 8.39 -26.67
C ILE A 229 61.20 8.15 -26.94
N GLY A 230 60.68 7.04 -26.44
CA GLY A 230 59.31 6.56 -26.64
C GLY A 230 58.22 7.49 -26.12
N ASP A 231 56.97 7.08 -26.42
CA ASP A 231 55.64 7.49 -25.94
C ASP A 231 55.41 8.91 -25.40
N GLY A 232 56.21 9.90 -25.79
CA GLY A 232 56.01 11.32 -25.50
C GLY A 232 55.87 11.74 -24.02
N SER A 233 56.02 10.83 -23.06
CA SER A 233 55.94 11.10 -21.61
C SER A 233 57.29 11.47 -20.99
N ASP A 234 58.38 11.13 -21.68
CA ASP A 234 59.77 11.25 -21.22
C ASP A 234 60.49 12.47 -21.83
N TYR A 235 59.75 13.47 -22.31
CA TYR A 235 60.39 14.67 -22.83
C TYR A 235 61.11 15.45 -21.73
N TRP A 236 62.20 16.11 -22.14
CA TRP A 236 63.01 17.06 -21.37
C TRP A 236 62.26 18.36 -21.03
N TYR A 237 61.04 18.25 -20.52
CA TYR A 237 60.23 19.36 -20.05
C TYR A 237 59.99 19.23 -18.55
N LEU A 238 59.84 20.35 -17.86
CA LEU A 238 59.29 20.33 -16.50
C LEU A 238 57.85 19.78 -16.57
N SER A 239 57.43 19.08 -15.51
CA SER A 239 56.03 18.66 -15.43
C SER A 239 55.11 19.88 -15.39
N LEU A 240 53.84 19.73 -15.78
CA LEU A 240 52.89 20.84 -15.76
C LEU A 240 52.80 21.53 -14.39
N ALA A 241 52.92 20.76 -13.30
CA ALA A 241 52.95 21.28 -11.93
C ALA A 241 54.21 22.12 -11.65
N GLU A 242 55.38 21.68 -12.09
CA GLU A 242 56.64 22.41 -11.94
C GLU A 242 56.70 23.67 -12.83
N MET A 243 56.06 23.62 -14.00
CA MET A 243 55.85 24.79 -14.86
C MET A 243 54.99 25.81 -14.12
N TYR A 244 53.87 25.39 -13.53
CA TYR A 244 53.00 26.27 -12.76
C TYR A 244 53.75 26.97 -11.60
N GLU A 245 54.61 26.26 -10.87
CA GLU A 245 55.40 26.88 -9.79
C GLU A 245 56.20 28.12 -10.25
N LEU A 246 56.65 28.13 -11.50
CA LEU A 246 57.43 29.20 -12.10
C LEU A 246 56.60 30.38 -12.62
N THR A 247 55.26 30.25 -12.59
CA THR A 247 54.31 31.36 -12.83
C THR A 247 53.84 32.01 -11.53
N ASN A 248 54.09 31.37 -10.38
CA ASN A 248 53.77 31.98 -9.10
C ASN A 248 54.67 33.21 -8.88
N PRO A 249 54.10 34.33 -8.39
CA PRO A 249 54.91 35.49 -8.07
C PRO A 249 55.96 35.11 -7.04
N VAL A 250 57.23 35.39 -7.33
CA VAL A 250 58.33 35.21 -6.38
C VAL A 250 57.97 36.00 -5.13
N ARG A 251 57.69 35.30 -4.03
CA ARG A 251 57.54 35.92 -2.72
C ARG A 251 58.83 36.69 -2.46
N LYS A 252 58.75 38.01 -2.40
CA LYS A 252 59.88 38.84 -1.97
C LYS A 252 60.33 38.26 -0.63
N ARG A 253 61.57 37.79 -0.59
CA ARG A 253 62.15 37.24 0.62
C ARG A 253 62.31 38.41 1.58
N GLU A 254 61.32 38.62 2.45
CA GLU A 254 61.44 39.57 3.54
C GLU A 254 62.61 39.10 4.41
N ASP A 255 63.65 39.93 4.51
CA ASP A 255 64.80 39.64 5.36
C ASP A 255 64.38 39.83 6.83
N ASN A 256 63.71 38.81 7.37
CA ASN A 256 63.24 38.76 8.74
C ASN A 256 64.38 38.48 9.74
N ARG A 257 65.65 38.60 9.33
CA ARG A 257 66.80 38.53 10.24
C ARG A 257 66.71 39.56 11.38
N HIS A 258 66.05 40.70 11.16
CA HIS A 258 65.85 41.73 12.19
C HIS A 258 64.65 41.47 13.14
N ARG A 259 63.78 40.49 12.84
CA ARG A 259 62.61 40.13 13.68
C ARG A 259 62.85 38.93 14.58
N ALA A 260 64.04 38.33 14.52
CA ALA A 260 64.44 37.18 15.32
C ALA A 260 65.22 37.55 16.60
N LEU A 261 65.04 38.77 17.11
CA LEU A 261 65.46 39.17 18.45
C LEU A 261 64.23 39.72 19.17
N HIS A 262 63.93 39.12 20.32
CA HIS A 262 62.76 39.32 21.19
C HIS A 262 61.53 38.46 20.88
N HIS A 263 61.32 37.50 21.78
CA HIS A 263 60.20 36.55 21.93
C HIS A 263 60.39 35.17 21.30
N GLY A 264 61.23 34.37 21.97
CA GLY A 264 61.25 32.91 21.79
C GLY A 264 59.93 32.25 22.20
N ARG A 265 59.70 31.05 21.66
CA ARG A 265 58.50 30.21 21.79
C ARG A 265 58.21 29.63 23.19
N ILE A 266 58.90 30.11 24.23
CA ILE A 266 58.95 29.44 25.56
C ILE A 266 57.85 29.92 26.53
N HIS A 267 57.02 30.91 26.18
CA HIS A 267 56.04 31.48 27.13
C HIS A 267 54.58 31.54 26.67
N LYS A 268 54.13 30.69 25.73
CA LYS A 268 52.70 30.65 25.35
C LYS A 268 51.94 29.36 25.65
N GLU A 269 52.59 28.34 26.20
CA GLU A 269 51.86 27.14 26.65
C GLU A 269 52.34 26.75 28.07
N PRO A 270 51.43 26.65 29.06
CA PRO A 270 51.78 26.06 30.34
C PRO A 270 52.18 24.59 30.14
N PHE A 271 53.35 24.31 30.68
CA PHE A 271 54.07 23.05 30.72
C PHE A 271 53.22 21.92 31.30
N LEU A 272 52.80 21.00 30.41
CA LEU A 272 52.61 19.53 30.55
C LEU A 272 51.68 19.05 31.70
N TRP A 273 50.97 17.93 31.62
CA TRP A 273 51.46 16.56 31.46
C TRP A 273 50.47 15.74 30.63
N ARG A 274 50.94 15.18 29.50
CA ARG A 274 50.33 13.98 28.94
C ARG A 274 50.75 12.80 29.81
N LYS A 275 49.77 12.08 30.39
CA LYS A 275 49.97 10.70 30.82
C LYS A 275 49.04 9.76 30.07
N HIS A 276 49.70 8.79 29.46
CA HIS A 276 49.25 7.57 28.83
C HIS A 276 47.95 6.98 29.42
N ARG A 277 47.05 6.51 28.54
CA ARG A 277 46.04 5.50 28.92
C ARG A 277 46.72 4.15 29.13
N PRO A 278 46.19 3.32 30.04
CA PRO A 278 46.03 1.90 29.77
C PRO A 278 44.54 1.53 29.70
N ALA A 279 44.27 0.45 28.97
CA ALA A 279 43.00 -0.25 28.96
C ALA A 279 42.86 -1.13 30.21
N GLY A 280 41.63 -1.35 30.70
CA GLY A 280 41.34 -2.44 31.65
C GLY A 280 40.35 -2.12 32.76
N GLN A 281 39.45 -3.06 32.98
CA GLN A 281 38.34 -3.15 33.93
C GLN A 281 38.73 -3.03 35.43
N HIS A 282 37.83 -2.55 36.29
CA HIS A 282 37.25 -3.23 37.48
C HIS A 282 36.62 -2.23 38.48
N GLU A 283 35.34 -2.47 38.79
CA GLU A 283 34.68 -2.52 40.11
C GLU A 283 34.90 -1.46 41.21
N GLY A 284 33.79 -1.03 41.84
CA GLY A 284 33.75 -0.49 43.21
C GLY A 284 33.06 0.86 43.36
N ARG A 285 31.73 0.92 43.52
CA ARG A 285 31.01 1.08 44.80
C ARG A 285 31.35 2.37 45.57
N GLY A 286 30.47 3.36 45.47
CA GLY A 286 30.31 4.43 46.46
C GLY A 286 28.93 4.31 47.15
N PRO A 287 28.81 4.57 48.47
CA PRO A 287 27.57 4.45 49.21
C PRO A 287 26.69 5.67 48.92
N PHE A 288 25.36 5.53 48.95
CA PHE A 288 24.36 6.59 48.76
C PHE A 288 23.92 6.95 47.32
N THR A 289 23.63 5.93 46.50
CA THR A 289 22.60 6.06 45.46
C THR A 289 21.55 4.97 45.64
N PRO A 290 20.26 5.31 45.84
CA PRO A 290 19.20 4.30 45.96
C PRO A 290 18.98 3.59 44.61
N PRO A 291 18.75 2.25 44.60
CA PRO A 291 18.49 1.52 43.39
C PRO A 291 17.13 1.92 42.80
N ARG A 292 17.13 2.32 41.52
CA ARG A 292 15.92 2.45 40.71
C ARG A 292 15.34 1.05 40.53
N SER A 293 14.13 0.82 41.01
CA SER A 293 13.39 -0.43 40.86
C SER A 293 13.22 -0.79 39.37
N PRO A 294 13.45 -2.05 38.96
CA PRO A 294 13.09 -2.51 37.63
C PRO A 294 11.58 -2.74 37.56
N SER A 295 10.91 -2.01 36.68
CA SER A 295 9.57 -2.33 36.21
C SER A 295 9.54 -3.74 35.60
N PRO A 296 8.53 -4.58 35.88
CA PRO A 296 8.44 -5.92 35.30
C PRO A 296 8.22 -5.84 33.78
N SER A 297 9.13 -6.46 33.03
CA SER A 297 8.96 -6.74 31.61
C SER A 297 7.77 -7.70 31.43
N ALA A 298 6.82 -7.33 30.58
CA ALA A 298 5.75 -8.21 30.13
C ALA A 298 6.32 -9.52 29.54
N PRO A 299 5.64 -10.67 29.70
CA PRO A 299 6.10 -11.93 29.13
C PRO A 299 6.01 -11.93 27.59
N PRO A 300 6.87 -12.69 26.90
CA PRO A 300 6.82 -12.83 25.45
C PRO A 300 5.56 -13.59 24.99
N PRO A 301 5.08 -13.35 23.75
CA PRO A 301 3.92 -14.06 23.20
C PRO A 301 4.24 -15.55 22.99
N PRO A 302 3.25 -16.45 23.16
CA PRO A 302 3.44 -17.88 22.91
C PRO A 302 3.69 -18.19 21.43
N ALA A 303 4.57 -19.16 21.19
CA ALA A 303 4.95 -19.66 19.87
C ALA A 303 3.75 -20.21 19.06
N PRO A 304 3.79 -20.14 17.72
CA PRO A 304 2.73 -20.69 16.88
C PRO A 304 2.76 -22.22 16.92
N THR A 305 1.65 -22.83 17.31
CA THR A 305 1.43 -24.28 17.19
C THR A 305 1.25 -24.68 15.72
N PRO A 306 1.83 -25.82 15.29
CA PRO A 306 1.62 -26.34 13.94
C PRO A 306 0.23 -26.97 13.81
N ILE A 307 -0.48 -26.58 12.76
CA ILE A 307 -1.77 -27.14 12.37
C ILE A 307 -1.56 -28.58 11.90
N LYS A 308 -2.20 -29.55 12.56
CA LYS A 308 -2.37 -30.91 12.05
C LYS A 308 -3.36 -30.90 10.89
N GLY A 309 -2.98 -31.61 9.83
CA GLY A 309 -3.74 -31.72 8.58
C GLY A 309 -5.07 -32.45 8.71
N GLY A 310 -5.94 -32.13 7.76
CA GLY A 310 -7.17 -32.83 7.41
C GLY A 310 -7.55 -32.33 6.01
N GLY A 311 -7.75 -33.25 5.08
CA GLY A 311 -7.67 -33.02 3.63
C GLY A 311 -8.74 -32.09 3.05
N ASP A 312 -8.40 -31.44 1.94
CA ASP A 312 -8.85 -31.89 0.62
C ASP A 312 -8.14 -31.08 -0.47
N GLU A 313 -7.62 -31.76 -1.49
CA GLU A 313 -7.02 -31.13 -2.65
C GLU A 313 -8.08 -30.44 -3.51
N ARG A 314 -8.12 -29.10 -3.46
CA ARG A 314 -8.49 -28.29 -4.63
C ARG A 314 -7.54 -27.10 -4.75
N LYS A 315 -6.70 -27.16 -5.79
CA LYS A 315 -5.79 -26.12 -6.31
C LYS A 315 -6.03 -24.74 -5.69
N SER A 316 -5.25 -24.39 -4.67
CA SER A 316 -5.24 -23.03 -4.11
C SER A 316 -4.50 -22.12 -5.09
N THR A 317 -5.26 -21.43 -5.95
CA THR A 317 -4.76 -20.22 -6.59
C THR A 317 -4.29 -19.26 -5.50
N ALA A 318 -3.02 -18.87 -5.57
CA ALA A 318 -2.42 -17.88 -4.68
C ALA A 318 -3.35 -16.66 -4.52
N PRO A 319 -3.44 -16.06 -3.32
CA PRO A 319 -4.29 -14.90 -3.08
C PRO A 319 -3.82 -13.75 -3.98
N LYS A 320 -4.56 -13.50 -5.08
CA LYS A 320 -4.34 -12.32 -5.92
C LYS A 320 -4.67 -11.10 -5.08
N ASP A 321 -3.67 -10.26 -4.86
CA ASP A 321 -3.81 -9.00 -4.13
C ASP A 321 -5.02 -8.22 -4.70
N PRO A 322 -6.03 -7.87 -3.89
CA PRO A 322 -7.20 -7.12 -4.36
C PRO A 322 -6.83 -5.74 -4.93
N ARG A 323 -5.59 -5.26 -4.73
CA ARG A 323 -5.05 -4.05 -5.39
C ARG A 323 -4.63 -4.27 -6.83
N PHE A 324 -4.34 -5.50 -7.26
CA PHE A 324 -3.90 -5.79 -8.62
C PHE A 324 -5.01 -5.51 -9.64
N HIS A 325 -6.27 -5.79 -9.28
CA HIS A 325 -7.43 -5.48 -10.13
C HIS A 325 -7.73 -3.98 -10.24
N LEU A 326 -7.34 -3.17 -9.25
CA LEU A 326 -7.47 -1.71 -9.29
C LEU A 326 -6.34 -1.07 -10.11
N TYR A 327 -5.13 -1.62 -10.06
CA TYR A 327 -4.02 -1.22 -10.94
C TYR A 327 -4.37 -1.50 -12.40
N VAL A 328 -4.85 -2.70 -12.74
CA VAL A 328 -5.14 -3.05 -14.14
C VAL A 328 -6.36 -2.30 -14.72
N LYS A 329 -7.35 -1.93 -13.90
CA LYS A 329 -8.57 -1.26 -14.38
C LYS A 329 -8.40 0.26 -14.57
N HIS A 330 -7.43 0.89 -13.91
CA HIS A 330 -7.23 2.34 -13.94
C HIS A 330 -5.83 2.78 -14.40
N TYR A 331 -4.92 1.83 -14.68
CA TYR A 331 -3.64 2.16 -15.29
C TYR A 331 -3.83 2.43 -16.78
N THR A 332 -3.79 3.71 -17.14
CA THR A 332 -3.52 4.11 -18.52
C THR A 332 -2.00 4.12 -18.69
N PRO A 333 -1.43 3.15 -19.41
CA PRO A 333 0.00 3.13 -19.67
C PRO A 333 0.40 4.45 -20.36
N ASN A 334 1.40 5.15 -19.83
CA ASN A 334 1.98 6.28 -20.53
C ASN A 334 2.70 5.73 -21.78
N PRO A 335 2.24 6.02 -23.01
CA PRO A 335 2.82 5.44 -24.23
C PRO A 335 4.32 5.71 -24.34
N ALA A 336 4.80 6.86 -23.85
CA ALA A 336 6.21 7.21 -23.83
C ALA A 336 7.07 6.24 -22.99
N LEU A 337 6.50 5.59 -21.97
CA LEU A 337 7.21 4.59 -21.17
C LEU A 337 7.41 3.29 -21.95
N PHE A 338 6.44 2.90 -22.78
CA PHE A 338 6.55 1.71 -23.63
C PHE A 338 7.52 1.96 -24.78
N ASP A 339 7.53 3.18 -25.34
CA ASP A 339 8.52 3.57 -26.34
C ASP A 339 9.95 3.60 -25.75
N TYR A 340 10.11 4.07 -24.51
CA TYR A 340 11.39 4.04 -23.79
C TYR A 340 11.88 2.61 -23.53
N VAL A 341 10.99 1.73 -23.06
CA VAL A 341 11.31 0.32 -22.80
C VAL A 341 11.61 -0.42 -24.10
N ASN A 342 10.83 -0.21 -25.16
CA ASN A 342 11.08 -0.78 -26.48
C ASN A 342 12.41 -0.28 -27.07
N PHE A 343 12.73 1.01 -26.92
CA PHE A 343 14.02 1.55 -27.33
C PHE A 343 15.17 0.88 -26.58
N HIS A 344 15.08 0.74 -25.25
CA HIS A 344 16.12 0.09 -24.45
C HIS A 344 16.28 -1.40 -24.76
N ILE A 345 15.17 -2.13 -24.93
CA ILE A 345 15.19 -3.55 -25.33
C ILE A 345 15.82 -3.69 -26.72
N ASN A 346 15.46 -2.84 -27.68
CA ASN A 346 16.03 -2.88 -29.03
C ASN A 346 17.51 -2.49 -29.05
N VAL A 347 17.96 -1.55 -28.22
CA VAL A 347 19.38 -1.21 -28.05
C VAL A 347 20.15 -2.38 -27.43
N LEU A 348 19.59 -3.04 -26.41
CA LEU A 348 20.20 -4.22 -25.79
C LEU A 348 20.27 -5.41 -26.75
N LEU A 349 19.21 -5.67 -27.51
CA LEU A 349 19.18 -6.74 -28.52
C LEU A 349 20.14 -6.45 -29.68
N ARG A 350 20.23 -5.19 -30.17
CA ARG A 350 21.24 -4.80 -31.16
C ARG A 350 22.66 -4.96 -30.65
N ARG A 351 22.92 -4.61 -29.38
CA ARG A 351 24.22 -4.85 -28.74
C ARG A 351 24.53 -6.33 -28.61
N LYS A 352 23.54 -7.17 -28.25
CA LYS A 352 23.72 -8.62 -28.15
C LYS A 352 24.02 -9.27 -29.51
N CYS A 353 23.26 -8.91 -30.55
CA CYS A 353 23.52 -9.40 -31.91
C CYS A 353 24.85 -8.85 -32.50
N SER A 354 25.29 -7.65 -32.07
CA SER A 354 26.61 -7.12 -32.40
C SER A 354 27.74 -7.89 -31.71
N VAL A 355 27.53 -8.37 -30.48
CA VAL A 355 28.53 -9.16 -29.74
C VAL A 355 28.62 -10.58 -30.27
N GLU A 356 27.50 -11.19 -30.68
CA GLU A 356 27.47 -12.53 -31.30
C GLU A 356 28.08 -12.57 -32.73
N ASN A 357 28.29 -11.42 -33.37
CA ASN A 357 28.95 -11.30 -34.67
C ASN A 357 30.45 -10.96 -34.57
N ILE A 358 30.99 -10.70 -33.37
CA ILE A 358 32.44 -10.48 -33.17
C ILE A 358 33.20 -11.82 -33.10
N ASP A 359 32.52 -12.93 -32.80
CA ASP A 359 33.12 -14.26 -32.73
C ASP A 359 33.04 -15.04 -34.06
N LYS A 360 32.69 -14.38 -35.18
CA LYS A 360 32.52 -15.01 -36.52
C LYS A 360 33.30 -14.34 -37.66
N GLU A 361 34.17 -13.38 -37.36
CA GLU A 361 35.26 -12.94 -38.25
C GLU A 361 36.59 -13.26 -37.55
#